data_AF-A0A8J7X4Y0-F1
#
_entry.id   AF-A0A8J7X4Y0-F1
#
_cell.length_a   1.000
_cell.length_b   1.000
_cell.length_c   1.000
_cell.angle_alpha   90.00
_cell.angle_beta   90.00
_cell.angle_gamma   90.00
#
_symmetry.space_group_name_H-M   'P 1'
#
loop_
_entity.id
_entity.type
_entity.pdbx_description
1 polymer ?
#
loop_
_entity_poly.entity_id
_entity_poly.type
_entity_poly.pdbx_seq_one_letter_code
_entity_poly.pdbx_strand_id
1 'polypeptide(L)'
;MAKVYSLDGKVKGEVQASLVFDTPYRPDIIQRAVVALSSSARQRHAADPEAGTKTSGDYYGSRRNTFRQTINKGNSRLPRVKTGGGGLGKVVRIPQAKGGRKAHPPVGKDYCKKINKK
;
A
#
# COMPACT_ATOMS: atom_id res chain seq x y z
N MET A 1 42.32 19.44 12.39
CA MET A 1 42.76 19.96 11.08
C MET A 1 42.60 18.85 10.05
N ALA A 2 42.06 19.16 8.89
CA ALA A 2 41.82 18.24 7.78
C ALA A 2 42.71 18.63 6.60
N LYS A 3 43.28 17.62 5.93
CA LYS A 3 44.16 17.82 4.77
C LYS A 3 43.33 18.01 3.51
N VAL A 4 43.68 19.00 2.70
CA VAL A 4 43.09 19.23 1.38
C VAL A 4 43.99 18.64 0.32
N TYR A 5 43.44 17.73 -0.48
CA TYR A 5 44.16 17.04 -1.55
C TYR A 5 43.92 17.73 -2.90
N SER A 6 44.96 17.79 -3.75
CA SER A 6 44.85 18.19 -5.16
C SER A 6 44.28 17.06 -6.01
N LEU A 7 43.87 17.36 -7.24
CA LEU A 7 43.43 16.36 -8.22
C LEU A 7 44.49 15.27 -8.48
N ASP A 8 45.77 15.63 -8.32
CA ASP A 8 46.92 14.71 -8.44
C ASP A 8 47.21 13.93 -7.15
N GLY A 9 46.37 14.04 -6.12
CA GLY A 9 46.52 13.35 -4.84
C GLY A 9 47.57 13.92 -3.90
N LYS A 10 48.16 15.09 -4.21
CA LYS A 10 49.15 15.75 -3.33
C LYS A 10 48.47 16.62 -2.29
N VAL A 11 49.03 16.68 -1.07
CA VAL A 11 48.51 17.55 0.00
C VAL A 11 48.82 19.00 -0.35
N LYS A 12 47.77 19.79 -0.56
CA LYS A 12 47.86 21.19 -1.00
C LYS A 12 47.78 22.19 0.15
N GLY A 13 47.23 21.77 1.30
CA GLY A 13 47.11 22.58 2.51
C GLY A 13 46.31 21.89 3.60
N GLU A 14 46.17 22.55 4.75
CA GLU A 14 45.37 22.10 5.89
C GLU A 14 44.29 23.13 6.24
N VAL A 15 43.09 22.65 6.56
CA VAL A 15 41.93 23.47 6.93
C VAL A 15 41.39 23.00 8.28
N GLN A 16 40.87 23.90 9.10
CA GLN A 16 40.20 23.52 10.35
C GLN A 16 38.83 22.89 10.04
N ALA A 17 38.53 21.77 10.70
CA ALA A 17 37.23 21.12 10.57
C ALA A 17 36.16 22.01 11.23
N SER A 18 34.95 22.04 10.68
CA SER A 18 33.86 22.82 11.25
C SER A 18 33.40 22.22 12.59
N LEU A 19 32.89 23.08 13.48
CA LEU A 19 32.32 22.69 14.78
C LEU A 19 31.20 21.63 14.70
N VAL A 20 30.65 21.40 13.51
CA VAL A 20 29.60 20.39 13.27
C VAL A 20 30.14 18.98 13.49
N PHE A 21 31.42 18.73 13.20
CA PHE A 21 32.02 17.40 13.36
C PHE A 21 32.26 17.02 14.82
N ASP A 22 32.28 17.99 15.74
CA ASP A 22 32.42 17.75 17.19
C ASP A 22 31.07 17.48 17.86
N THR A 23 29.95 17.57 17.12
CA THR A 23 28.62 17.32 17.68
C THR A 23 28.43 15.86 18.09
N PRO A 24 27.70 15.60 19.19
CA PRO A 24 27.51 14.24 19.67
C PRO A 24 26.68 13.43 18.67
N TYR A 25 27.13 12.21 18.39
CA TYR A 25 26.45 11.30 17.49
C TYR A 25 25.13 10.80 18.09
N ARG A 26 24.01 11.10 17.40
CA ARG A 26 22.64 10.75 17.82
C ARG A 26 21.88 9.97 16.73
N PRO A 27 22.08 8.65 16.64
CA PRO A 27 21.48 7.83 15.57
C PRO A 27 19.94 7.79 15.63
N ASP A 28 19.37 7.95 16.82
CA ASP A 28 17.93 8.04 17.07
C ASP A 28 17.26 9.19 16.30
N ILE A 29 17.83 10.40 16.39
CA ILE A 29 17.31 11.59 15.70
C ILE A 29 17.57 11.49 14.21
N ILE A 30 18.77 11.04 13.82
CA ILE A 30 19.15 10.88 12.41
C ILE A 30 18.18 9.93 11.71
N GLN A 31 17.92 8.76 12.29
CA GLN A 31 17.00 7.79 11.72
C GLN A 31 15.58 8.36 11.57
N ARG A 32 15.09 9.08 12.58
CA ARG A 32 13.77 9.73 12.51
C ARG A 32 13.71 10.76 11.39
N ALA A 33 14.76 11.56 11.21
CA ALA A 33 14.85 12.56 10.14
C ALA A 33 14.87 11.91 8.75
N VAL A 34 15.68 10.87 8.56
CA VAL A 34 15.76 10.14 7.29
C VAL A 34 14.42 9.50 6.94
N VAL A 35 13.73 8.90 7.91
CA VAL A 35 12.41 8.29 7.70
C VAL A 35 11.35 9.34 7.34
N ALA A 36 11.41 10.54 7.93
CA ALA A 36 10.51 11.64 7.56
C ALA A 36 10.77 12.14 6.13
N LEU A 37 12.03 12.42 5.79
CA LEU A 37 12.42 12.89 4.45
C LEU A 37 12.15 11.88 3.34
N SER A 38 12.42 10.60 3.58
CA SER A 38 12.07 9.54 2.63
C SER A 38 10.57 9.38 2.45
N SER A 39 9.79 9.58 3.51
CA SER A 39 8.33 9.48 3.43
C SER A 39 7.69 10.60 2.62
N SER A 40 8.27 11.82 2.62
CA SER A 40 7.75 12.95 1.85
C SER A 40 7.99 12.80 0.34
N ALA A 41 9.02 12.07 -0.06
CA ALA A 41 9.28 11.77 -1.46
C ALA A 41 8.36 10.68 -2.06
N ARG A 42 7.59 9.97 -1.22
CA ARG A 42 6.76 8.83 -1.66
C ARG A 42 5.47 9.29 -2.34
N GLN A 43 5.22 8.80 -3.56
CA GLN A 43 3.96 9.06 -4.27
C GLN A 43 2.78 8.26 -3.70
N ARG A 44 1.61 8.92 -3.63
CA ARG A 44 0.34 8.28 -3.25
C ARG A 44 -0.10 7.29 -4.33
N HIS A 45 -0.60 6.14 -3.93
CA HIS A 45 -1.13 5.11 -4.83
C HIS A 45 -2.44 4.53 -4.26
N ALA A 46 -3.37 4.21 -5.16
CA ALA A 46 -4.69 3.69 -4.83
C ALA A 46 -5.12 2.64 -5.85
N ALA A 47 -6.06 1.78 -5.46
CA ALA A 47 -6.79 0.92 -6.39
C ALA A 47 -8.04 1.67 -6.90
N ASP A 48 -8.55 1.30 -8.09
CA ASP A 48 -9.87 1.75 -8.56
C ASP A 48 -10.91 1.39 -7.48
N PRO A 49 -11.73 2.35 -7.00
CA PRO A 49 -12.78 2.12 -6.00
C PRO A 49 -13.72 0.95 -6.34
N GLU A 50 -13.94 0.70 -7.63
CA GLU A 50 -14.83 -0.35 -8.14
C GLU A 50 -14.08 -1.63 -8.60
N ALA A 51 -12.78 -1.73 -8.33
CA ALA A 51 -11.98 -2.90 -8.69
C ALA A 51 -12.55 -4.19 -8.06
N GLY A 52 -12.86 -5.17 -8.90
CA GLY A 52 -13.40 -6.47 -8.47
C GLY A 52 -14.87 -6.44 -8.04
N THR A 53 -15.56 -5.29 -8.16
CA THR A 53 -17.01 -5.16 -7.88
C THR A 53 -17.86 -4.90 -9.11
N LYS A 54 -17.26 -4.50 -10.25
CA LYS A 54 -17.91 -4.35 -11.56
C LYS A 54 -18.37 -5.70 -12.11
N THR A 55 -19.43 -6.27 -11.55
CA THR A 55 -19.98 -7.57 -11.96
C THR A 55 -21.47 -7.64 -11.71
N SER A 56 -22.20 -8.31 -12.60
CA SER A 56 -23.65 -8.58 -12.49
C SER A 56 -24.01 -9.65 -11.46
N GLY A 57 -23.02 -10.22 -10.76
CA GLY A 57 -23.21 -11.28 -9.78
C GLY A 57 -23.80 -10.76 -8.48
N ASP A 58 -24.66 -11.58 -7.87
CA ASP A 58 -25.41 -11.23 -6.68
C ASP A 58 -25.56 -12.42 -5.74
N TYR A 59 -25.92 -12.15 -4.48
CA TYR A 59 -26.18 -13.18 -3.49
C TYR A 59 -27.65 -13.60 -3.49
N TYR A 60 -27.90 -14.89 -3.74
CA TYR A 60 -29.24 -15.47 -3.74
C TYR A 60 -29.51 -16.23 -2.44
N GLY A 61 -29.62 -15.50 -1.34
CA GLY A 61 -30.03 -16.03 -0.05
C GLY A 61 -31.52 -15.89 0.16
N SER A 62 -32.33 -16.77 -0.42
CA SER A 62 -33.77 -16.78 -0.14
C SER A 62 -34.22 -18.13 0.39
N ARG A 63 -35.08 -18.12 1.42
CA ARG A 63 -35.88 -19.28 1.87
C ARG A 63 -37.19 -19.42 1.09
N ARG A 64 -37.44 -18.57 0.09
CA ARG A 64 -38.69 -18.48 -0.68
C ARG A 64 -38.69 -19.29 -1.99
N ASN A 65 -37.88 -20.36 -2.10
CA ASN A 65 -37.81 -21.22 -3.29
C ASN A 65 -37.56 -20.47 -4.62
N THR A 66 -36.68 -19.47 -4.61
CA THR A 66 -36.30 -18.81 -5.87
C THR A 66 -35.41 -19.73 -6.70
N PHE A 67 -35.60 -19.71 -8.02
CA PHE A 67 -34.88 -20.57 -8.97
C PHE A 67 -33.34 -20.52 -8.80
N ARG A 68 -32.78 -19.37 -8.42
CA ARG A 68 -31.34 -19.16 -8.25
C ARG A 68 -30.83 -19.32 -6.81
N GLN A 69 -31.59 -19.90 -5.89
CA GLN A 69 -31.19 -19.93 -4.47
C GLN A 69 -29.89 -20.70 -4.23
N THR A 70 -29.09 -20.21 -3.29
CA THR A 70 -27.85 -20.87 -2.83
C THR A 70 -28.05 -21.65 -1.53
N ILE A 71 -29.11 -21.36 -0.78
CA ILE A 71 -29.42 -22.01 0.50
C ILE A 71 -29.96 -23.42 0.25
N ASN A 72 -29.54 -24.38 1.10
CA ASN A 72 -29.94 -25.79 1.07
C ASN A 72 -29.63 -26.51 -0.27
N LYS A 73 -28.58 -26.08 -0.97
CA LYS A 73 -28.11 -26.64 -2.25
C LYS A 73 -26.71 -27.28 -2.18
N GLY A 74 -26.18 -27.51 -0.99
CA GLY A 74 -24.79 -28.01 -0.80
C GLY A 74 -23.70 -27.03 -1.23
N ASN A 75 -24.06 -25.79 -1.57
CA ASN A 75 -23.17 -24.77 -2.09
C ASN A 75 -22.86 -23.68 -1.05
N SER A 76 -21.72 -23.03 -1.22
CA SER A 76 -21.35 -21.86 -0.41
C SER A 76 -22.32 -20.69 -0.63
N ARG A 77 -22.66 -20.01 0.46
CA ARG A 77 -23.58 -18.85 0.51
C ARG A 77 -22.86 -17.55 0.12
N LEU A 78 -22.41 -17.49 -1.13
CA LEU A 78 -21.61 -16.38 -1.66
C LEU A 78 -22.28 -15.79 -2.92
N PRO A 79 -22.02 -14.51 -3.25
CA PRO A 79 -22.50 -13.88 -4.48
C PRO A 79 -21.90 -14.54 -5.72
N ARG A 80 -22.75 -14.85 -6.69
CA ARG A 80 -22.39 -15.60 -7.90
C ARG A 80 -22.90 -14.92 -9.16
N VAL A 81 -22.13 -15.07 -10.25
CA VAL A 81 -22.50 -14.56 -11.58
C VAL A 81 -23.79 -15.22 -12.06
N LYS A 82 -24.64 -14.41 -12.72
CA LYS A 82 -25.85 -14.87 -13.43
C LYS A 82 -25.43 -15.45 -14.78
N THR A 83 -25.44 -16.78 -14.90
CA THR A 83 -25.19 -17.44 -16.18
C THR A 83 -26.50 -17.60 -16.96
N GLY A 84 -26.41 -17.65 -18.30
CA GLY A 84 -27.54 -18.02 -19.17
C GLY A 84 -28.13 -19.38 -18.79
N GLY A 85 -29.43 -19.59 -19.05
CA GLY A 85 -30.17 -20.78 -18.58
C GLY A 85 -30.45 -20.79 -17.07
N GLY A 86 -30.05 -19.73 -16.36
CA GLY A 86 -30.38 -19.50 -14.96
C GLY A 86 -29.47 -20.20 -13.94
N GLY A 87 -28.43 -20.90 -14.40
CA GLY A 87 -27.43 -21.50 -13.54
C GLY A 87 -26.66 -20.49 -12.66
N LEU A 88 -26.08 -21.01 -11.58
CA LEU A 88 -25.17 -20.28 -10.70
C LEU A 88 -23.73 -20.38 -11.23
N GLY A 89 -23.13 -19.25 -11.57
CA GLY A 89 -21.74 -19.19 -12.03
C GLY A 89 -20.70 -19.16 -10.90
N LYS A 90 -19.52 -18.66 -11.26
CA LYS A 90 -18.40 -18.42 -10.34
C LYS A 90 -18.74 -17.40 -9.25
N VAL A 91 -18.07 -17.52 -8.12
CA VAL A 91 -18.14 -16.53 -7.02
C VAL A 91 -17.42 -15.25 -7.43
N VAL A 92 -17.97 -14.09 -7.08
CA VAL A 92 -17.42 -12.76 -7.43
C VAL A 92 -17.52 -11.77 -6.27
N ARG A 93 -17.02 -10.54 -6.43
CA ARG A 93 -17.12 -9.42 -5.46
C ARG A 93 -16.34 -9.55 -4.15
N ILE A 94 -16.14 -10.76 -3.63
CA ILE A 94 -15.51 -11.02 -2.33
C ILE A 94 -13.99 -11.25 -2.47
N PRO A 95 -13.17 -10.88 -1.47
CA PRO A 95 -11.70 -11.05 -1.50
C PRO A 95 -11.19 -12.47 -1.72
N GLN A 96 -11.90 -13.48 -1.24
CA GLN A 96 -11.50 -14.88 -1.43
C GLN A 96 -11.78 -15.40 -2.86
N ALA A 97 -12.54 -14.65 -3.66
CA ALA A 97 -12.92 -15.05 -5.00
C ALA A 97 -11.89 -14.59 -6.04
N LYS A 98 -11.60 -15.44 -7.04
CA LYS A 98 -10.73 -15.06 -8.16
C LYS A 98 -11.35 -13.88 -8.93
N GLY A 99 -10.65 -12.74 -8.93
CA GLY A 99 -11.12 -11.49 -9.56
C GLY A 99 -12.13 -10.71 -8.72
N GLY A 100 -12.33 -11.05 -7.44
CA GLY A 100 -13.10 -10.25 -6.50
C GLY A 100 -12.32 -9.07 -5.91
N ARG A 101 -13.00 -8.24 -5.12
CA ARG A 101 -12.39 -7.05 -4.49
C ARG A 101 -11.43 -7.45 -3.38
N LYS A 102 -10.23 -6.86 -3.36
CA LYS A 102 -9.24 -7.05 -2.28
C LYS A 102 -9.79 -6.57 -0.92
N ALA A 103 -9.49 -7.30 0.16
CA ALA A 103 -9.78 -6.84 1.51
C ALA A 103 -8.90 -5.62 1.84
N HIS A 104 -9.52 -4.53 2.29
CA HIS A 104 -8.83 -3.25 2.59
C HIS A 104 -7.88 -2.79 1.47
N PRO A 105 -8.41 -2.47 0.27
CA PRO A 105 -7.56 -2.01 -0.84
C PRO A 105 -6.90 -0.67 -0.50
N PRO A 106 -5.77 -0.32 -1.13
CA PRO A 106 -5.12 0.96 -0.93
C PRO A 106 -6.02 2.10 -1.40
N VAL A 107 -6.23 3.10 -0.54
CA VAL A 107 -7.15 4.24 -0.75
C VAL A 107 -6.45 5.54 -1.16
N GLY A 108 -5.14 5.53 -1.40
CA GLY A 108 -4.40 6.76 -1.74
C GLY A 108 -4.16 7.67 -0.54
N LYS A 109 -3.80 7.10 0.61
CA LYS A 109 -3.51 7.85 1.84
C LYS A 109 -2.24 8.70 1.69
N ASP A 110 -2.17 9.79 2.45
CA ASP A 110 -0.92 10.50 2.67
C ASP A 110 0.07 9.68 3.52
N TYR A 111 1.28 9.50 3.00
CA TYR A 111 2.36 8.78 3.65
C TYR A 111 3.37 9.71 4.34
N CYS A 112 3.24 11.03 4.19
CA CYS A 112 4.16 12.01 4.75
C CYS A 112 4.19 11.93 6.29
N LYS A 113 5.38 11.77 6.86
CA LYS A 113 5.62 11.86 8.30
C LYS A 113 6.10 13.26 8.66
N LYS A 114 5.51 13.84 9.72
CA LYS A 114 5.89 15.15 10.23
C LYS A 114 7.13 15.04 11.12
N ILE A 115 8.02 16.02 10.99
CA ILE A 115 9.17 16.22 11.87
C ILE A 115 9.27 17.69 12.26
N ASN A 116 9.81 17.95 13.45
CA ASN A 116 10.05 19.32 13.91
C ASN A 116 11.16 19.97 13.09
N LYS A 117 11.07 21.28 12.89
CA LYS A 117 12.11 22.07 12.21
C LYS A 117 13.32 22.38 13.11
N LYS A 118 13.22 22.04 14.39
CA LYS A 118 14.21 22.30 15.45
C LYS A 118 14.29 21.06 16.34
#